data_AF-X1EK03-F1
#
_entry.id   AF-X1EK03-F1
#
_cell.length_a   1.000
_cell.length_b   1.000
_cell.length_c   1.000
_cell.angle_alpha   90.00
_cell.angle_beta   90.00
_cell.angle_gamma   90.00
#
_symmetry.space_group_name_H-M   'P 1'
#
loop_
_entity.id
_entity.type
_entity.pdbx_description
1 polymer ?
#
loop_
_entity_poly.entity_id
_entity_poly.type
_entity_poly.pdbx_seq_one_letter_code
_entity_poly.pdbx_strand_id
1 'polypeptide(L)'
;MQEGNSVEEERLIPNVTFRIEPGYTLSQQLSSPELANNNILVGKIPASAKTEAIYLGRVAEYQRNNNVWLDTEGAHAVYVVGKRRSGKTYTLGVIAESLASNKWIRQGDDKQAILLLDTMNVFITMPFRLSEVYAANSVQVKEAKRWGLVDEALNVMLLYPKGT
;
A
#
# COMPACT_ATOMS: atom_id res chain seq x y z
N MET A 1 -30.97 19.54 -52.36
CA MET A 1 -31.26 18.80 -51.11
C MET A 1 -30.76 17.38 -51.31
N GLN A 2 -29.62 17.05 -50.72
CA GLN A 2 -29.13 15.68 -50.56
C GLN A 2 -28.82 15.56 -49.07
N GLU A 3 -29.67 14.81 -48.34
CA GLU A 3 -29.40 14.45 -46.95
C GLU A 3 -28.55 13.18 -46.95
N GLY A 4 -27.36 13.29 -46.37
CA GLY A 4 -26.44 12.19 -46.15
C GLY A 4 -26.92 11.33 -44.98
N ASN A 5 -27.13 10.04 -45.24
CA ASN A 5 -27.38 9.05 -44.21
C ASN A 5 -26.04 8.60 -43.63
N SER A 6 -25.69 9.08 -42.43
CA SER A 6 -24.57 8.56 -41.64
C SER A 6 -25.02 7.27 -40.96
N VAL A 7 -24.42 6.15 -41.36
CA VAL A 7 -24.57 4.85 -40.68
C VAL A 7 -23.75 4.92 -39.39
N GLU A 8 -24.41 4.93 -38.23
CA GLU A 8 -23.75 4.71 -36.95
C GLU A 8 -23.32 3.24 -36.86
N GLU A 9 -22.01 2.99 -36.91
CA GLU A 9 -21.43 1.68 -36.58
C GLU A 9 -21.62 1.41 -35.09
N GLU A 10 -22.55 0.53 -34.77
CA GLU A 10 -22.78 0.00 -33.43
C GLU A 10 -21.52 -0.78 -32.99
N ARG A 11 -20.64 -0.12 -32.21
CA ARG A 11 -19.46 -0.77 -31.64
C ARG A 11 -19.90 -1.82 -30.62
N LEU A 12 -19.96 -3.07 -31.07
CA LEU A 12 -20.09 -4.25 -30.22
C LEU A 12 -18.91 -4.29 -29.23
N ILE A 13 -19.14 -3.85 -28.00
CA ILE A 13 -18.19 -4.05 -26.90
C ILE A 13 -18.14 -5.56 -26.66
N PRO A 14 -17.00 -6.24 -26.89
CA PRO A 14 -16.92 -7.67 -26.65
C PRO A 14 -17.03 -7.91 -25.14
N ASN A 15 -18.09 -8.62 -24.73
CA ASN A 15 -18.35 -8.94 -23.33
C ASN A 15 -17.45 -10.11 -22.90
N VAL A 16 -16.14 -9.86 -22.81
CA VAL A 16 -15.16 -10.86 -22.41
C VAL A 16 -15.10 -10.91 -20.89
N THR A 17 -15.87 -11.81 -20.30
CA THR A 17 -15.72 -12.18 -18.89
C THR A 17 -14.79 -13.38 -18.80
N PHE A 18 -13.54 -13.19 -18.38
CA PHE A 18 -12.69 -14.31 -17.98
C PHE A 18 -12.74 -14.45 -16.46
N ARG A 19 -13.07 -15.66 -16.01
CA ARG A 19 -13.06 -16.02 -14.60
C ARG A 19 -11.71 -16.69 -14.32
N ILE A 20 -10.89 -16.02 -13.54
CA ILE A 20 -9.67 -16.62 -12.97
C ILE A 20 -10.16 -17.59 -11.88
N GLU A 21 -10.03 -18.90 -12.12
CA GLU A 21 -10.25 -19.95 -11.12
C GLU A 21 -9.48 -19.67 -9.80
N PRO A 22 -10.05 -19.95 -8.62
CA PRO A 22 -9.32 -19.80 -7.37
C PRO A 22 -8.21 -20.87 -7.30
N GLY A 23 -6.94 -20.46 -7.48
CA GLY A 23 -5.81 -21.38 -7.29
C GLY A 23 -4.66 -21.25 -8.29
N TYR A 24 -4.36 -20.06 -8.81
CA TYR A 24 -3.14 -19.87 -9.59
C TYR A 24 -1.96 -19.67 -8.66
N THR A 25 -1.02 -20.61 -8.70
CA THR A 25 0.33 -20.40 -8.23
C THR A 25 1.12 -19.82 -9.41
N LEU A 26 1.55 -18.56 -9.32
CA LEU A 26 2.59 -18.08 -10.23
C LEU A 26 3.87 -18.84 -9.87
N SER A 27 4.30 -19.75 -10.74
CA SER A 27 5.60 -20.42 -10.63
C SER A 27 6.76 -19.49 -11.00
N GLN A 28 6.45 -18.27 -11.45
CA GLN A 28 7.45 -17.27 -11.77
C GLN A 28 8.03 -16.73 -10.47
N GLN A 29 9.30 -17.05 -10.24
CA GLN A 29 10.08 -16.42 -9.18
C GLN A 29 10.02 -14.90 -9.39
N LEU A 30 9.63 -14.17 -8.36
CA LEU A 30 9.57 -12.71 -8.41
C LEU A 30 10.98 -12.20 -8.75
N SER A 31 11.17 -11.72 -9.97
CA SER A 31 12.42 -11.07 -10.38
C SER A 31 12.42 -9.68 -9.77
N SER A 32 13.01 -9.56 -8.59
CA SER A 32 13.21 -8.28 -7.92
C SER A 32 14.69 -8.00 -7.82
N PRO A 33 15.16 -6.78 -8.09
CA PRO A 33 16.45 -6.36 -7.60
C PRO A 33 16.43 -6.49 -6.07
N GLU A 34 17.25 -7.38 -5.53
CA GLU A 34 17.34 -7.58 -4.08
C GLU A 34 18.03 -6.37 -3.46
N LEU A 35 17.45 -5.83 -2.39
CA LEU A 35 18.02 -4.72 -1.61
C LEU A 35 19.05 -5.24 -0.58
N ALA A 36 19.71 -6.36 -0.90
CA ALA A 36 20.50 -7.22 -0.01
C ALA A 36 19.69 -8.23 0.84
N ASN A 37 20.35 -9.36 1.13
CA ASN A 37 19.95 -10.52 1.94
C ASN A 37 18.71 -10.29 2.80
N ASN A 38 17.57 -10.85 2.37
CA ASN A 38 16.23 -10.79 2.98
C ASN A 38 15.38 -9.53 2.71
N ASN A 39 15.73 -8.68 1.75
CA ASN A 39 14.89 -7.53 1.39
C ASN A 39 14.58 -7.50 -0.11
N ILE A 40 13.30 -7.38 -0.43
CA ILE A 40 12.76 -7.22 -1.78
C ILE A 40 12.33 -5.76 -1.91
N LEU A 41 12.92 -5.03 -2.86
CA LEU A 41 12.50 -3.67 -3.19
C LEU A 41 11.70 -3.67 -4.49
N VAL A 42 10.42 -3.34 -4.39
CA VAL A 42 9.49 -3.26 -5.51
C VAL A 42 9.50 -1.83 -6.07
N GLY A 43 9.50 -1.72 -7.41
CA GLY A 43 9.42 -0.42 -8.08
C GLY A 43 10.75 0.33 -8.23
N LYS A 44 11.89 -0.29 -7.90
CA LYS A 44 13.21 0.36 -7.97
C LYS A 44 13.47 0.97 -9.35
N ILE A 45 13.84 2.25 -9.37
CA ILE A 45 14.34 2.92 -10.58
C ILE A 45 15.84 2.60 -10.73
N PRO A 46 16.28 1.99 -11.85
CA PRO A 46 17.69 1.56 -12.01
C PRO A 46 18.73 2.68 -11.96
N ALA A 47 18.33 3.91 -12.28
CA ALA A 47 19.23 5.05 -12.44
C ALA A 47 19.59 5.75 -11.12
N SER A 48 18.95 5.40 -10.00
CA SER A 48 19.22 6.07 -8.73
C SER A 48 20.13 5.28 -7.79
N ALA A 49 21.05 6.02 -7.16
CA ALA A 49 21.87 5.56 -6.06
C ALA A 49 21.24 5.86 -4.69
N LYS A 50 20.16 6.67 -4.63
CA LYS A 50 19.44 6.97 -3.40
C LYS A 50 18.52 5.79 -3.04
N THR A 51 18.24 5.62 -1.76
CA THR A 51 17.31 4.58 -1.28
C THR A 51 16.22 5.26 -0.46
N GLU A 52 15.14 5.60 -1.13
CA GLU A 52 13.88 6.00 -0.49
C GLU A 52 12.90 4.85 -0.61
N ALA A 53 12.46 4.31 0.52
CA ALA A 53 11.54 3.19 0.50
C ALA A 53 10.68 3.12 1.76
N ILE A 54 9.51 2.49 1.63
CA ILE A 54 8.60 2.21 2.73
C ILE A 54 8.40 0.71 2.92
N TYR A 55 8.29 0.27 4.15
CA TYR A 55 8.03 -1.12 4.50
C TYR A 55 6.56 -1.46 4.26
N LEU A 56 6.30 -2.54 3.52
CA LEU A 56 4.96 -3.06 3.26
C LEU A 56 4.62 -4.32 4.08
N GLY A 57 5.63 -5.09 4.47
CA GLY A 57 5.44 -6.35 5.20
C GLY A 57 6.46 -7.41 4.83
N ARG A 58 6.03 -8.68 4.86
CA ARG A 58 6.88 -9.83 4.56
C ARG A 58 6.23 -10.75 3.53
N VAL A 59 7.06 -11.46 2.79
CA VAL A 59 6.62 -12.57 1.95
C VAL A 59 5.98 -13.64 2.84
N ALA A 60 4.78 -14.08 2.47
CA ALA A 60 4.01 -15.08 3.22
C ALA A 60 4.28 -16.53 2.77
N GLU A 61 5.11 -16.73 1.75
CA GLU A 61 5.47 -18.05 1.22
C GLU A 61 6.31 -18.86 2.22
N TYR A 62 6.08 -20.17 2.26
CA TYR A 62 6.78 -21.08 3.16
C TYR A 62 8.31 -21.02 2.95
N GLN A 63 9.08 -20.96 4.04
CA GLN A 63 10.56 -20.81 4.07
C GLN A 63 11.12 -19.50 3.53
N ARG A 64 10.28 -18.52 3.15
CA ARG A 64 10.73 -17.16 2.83
C ARG A 64 10.35 -16.21 3.96
N ASN A 65 11.33 -15.42 4.42
CA ASN A 65 11.12 -14.40 5.45
C ASN A 65 11.66 -13.05 4.97
N ASN A 66 11.58 -12.82 3.65
CA ASN A 66 12.04 -11.59 3.04
C ASN A 66 11.06 -10.47 3.39
N ASN A 67 11.61 -9.34 3.80
CA ASN A 67 10.92 -8.07 3.91
C ASN A 67 10.59 -7.54 2.52
N VAL A 68 9.42 -6.91 2.41
CA VAL A 68 8.96 -6.27 1.19
C VAL A 68 8.93 -4.77 1.42
N TRP A 69 9.62 -4.06 0.55
CA TRP A 69 9.75 -2.61 0.52
C TRP A 69 9.20 -2.08 -0.80
N LEU A 70 8.61 -0.89 -0.77
CA LEU A 70 8.21 -0.14 -1.96
C LEU A 70 9.13 1.06 -2.12
N ASP A 71 9.72 1.20 -3.29
CA ASP A 71 10.47 2.38 -3.69
C ASP A 71 9.56 3.62 -3.66
N THR A 72 10.04 4.71 -3.07
CA THR A 72 9.30 5.98 -3.00
C THR A 72 10.06 7.15 -3.60
N GLU A 73 11.20 6.89 -4.21
CA GLU A 73 11.92 7.88 -5.01
C GLU A 73 11.20 8.10 -6.35
N GLY A 74 10.73 7.01 -6.95
CA GLY A 74 9.97 7.04 -8.19
C GLY A 74 8.52 7.50 -8.05
N ALA A 75 7.98 8.01 -9.15
CA ALA A 75 6.54 8.21 -9.29
C ALA A 75 5.86 6.85 -9.59
N HIS A 76 5.13 6.32 -8.62
CA HIS A 76 4.44 5.03 -8.74
C HIS A 76 2.91 5.20 -8.67
N ALA A 77 2.20 4.47 -9.52
CA ALA A 77 0.75 4.28 -9.38
C ALA A 77 0.50 2.88 -8.77
N VAL A 78 -0.04 2.84 -7.56
CA VAL A 78 -0.29 1.59 -6.82
C VAL A 78 -1.79 1.33 -6.74
N TYR A 79 -2.24 0.15 -7.17
CA TYR A 79 -3.63 -0.26 -7.08
C TYR A 79 -3.81 -1.45 -6.13
N VAL A 80 -4.49 -1.22 -5.00
CA VAL A 80 -4.80 -2.26 -4.00
C VAL A 80 -6.20 -2.82 -4.24
N VAL A 81 -6.28 -4.04 -4.75
CA VAL A 81 -7.53 -4.70 -5.14
C VAL A 81 -7.71 -6.07 -4.47
N GLY A 82 -8.96 -6.48 -4.25
CA GLY A 82 -9.29 -7.77 -3.65
C GLY A 82 -10.76 -7.86 -3.22
N LYS A 83 -11.20 -9.07 -2.83
CA LYS A 83 -12.58 -9.34 -2.38
C LYS A 83 -12.97 -8.50 -1.14
N ARG A 84 -14.26 -8.43 -0.81
CA ARG A 84 -14.71 -7.80 0.44
C ARG A 84 -13.99 -8.45 1.63
N ARG A 85 -13.52 -7.62 2.58
CA ARG A 85 -12.78 -8.04 3.78
C ARG A 85 -11.41 -8.68 3.51
N SER A 86 -10.82 -8.50 2.32
CA SER A 86 -9.47 -9.00 1.99
C SER A 86 -8.31 -8.14 2.54
N GLY A 87 -8.60 -7.13 3.36
CA GLY A 87 -7.55 -6.26 3.93
C GLY A 87 -7.13 -5.05 3.09
N LYS A 88 -7.89 -4.63 2.06
CA LYS A 88 -7.54 -3.44 1.25
C LYS A 88 -7.27 -2.18 2.07
N THR A 89 -8.18 -1.84 2.99
CA THR A 89 -8.04 -0.69 3.89
C THR A 89 -6.85 -0.85 4.84
N TYR A 90 -6.58 -2.09 5.29
CA TYR A 90 -5.41 -2.39 6.11
C TYR A 90 -4.11 -2.12 5.34
N THR A 91 -4.00 -2.59 4.09
CA THR A 91 -2.84 -2.33 3.24
C THR A 91 -2.66 -0.84 2.96
N LEU A 92 -3.74 -0.09 2.69
CA LEU A 92 -3.67 1.36 2.53
C LEU A 92 -3.21 2.06 3.82
N GLY A 93 -3.63 1.57 4.99
CA GLY A 93 -3.13 2.02 6.29
C GLY A 93 -1.64 1.81 6.45
N VAL A 94 -1.13 0.61 6.14
CA VAL A 94 0.31 0.31 6.15
C VAL A 94 1.09 1.28 5.24
N ILE A 95 0.60 1.52 4.03
CA ILE A 95 1.24 2.46 3.10
C ILE A 95 1.25 3.88 3.71
N ALA A 96 0.11 4.35 4.21
CA ALA A 96 -0.02 5.69 4.78
C ALA A 96 0.87 5.88 6.03
N GLU A 97 0.89 4.90 6.94
CA GLU A 97 1.72 4.91 8.15
C GLU A 97 3.21 4.89 7.80
N SER A 98 3.63 4.00 6.90
CA SER A 98 5.04 3.91 6.51
C SER A 98 5.52 5.16 5.76
N LEU A 99 4.68 5.82 4.96
CA LEU A 99 5.01 7.11 4.33
C LEU A 99 5.16 8.23 5.37
N ALA A 100 4.32 8.24 6.42
CA ALA A 100 4.32 9.29 7.45
C ALA A 100 5.33 9.06 8.58
N SER A 101 5.92 7.87 8.68
CA SER A 101 6.80 7.47 9.77
C SER A 101 8.19 8.09 9.67
N ASN A 102 8.82 8.34 10.82
CA ASN A 102 10.24 8.68 10.93
C ASN A 102 11.04 7.56 11.61
N LYS A 103 10.51 6.33 11.61
CA LYS A 103 11.16 5.14 12.17
C LYS A 103 11.60 4.19 11.06
N TRP A 104 12.09 3.03 11.46
CA TRP A 104 12.73 2.06 10.57
C TRP A 104 11.83 1.56 9.42
N ILE A 105 10.51 1.67 9.55
CA ILE A 105 9.57 1.31 8.47
C ILE A 105 9.62 2.27 7.27
N ARG A 106 10.36 3.38 7.40
CA ARG A 106 10.73 4.28 6.31
C ARG A 106 12.25 4.33 6.17
N GLN A 107 12.73 4.27 4.94
CA GLN A 107 14.12 4.43 4.56
C GLN A 107 14.25 5.70 3.72
N GLY A 108 15.32 6.45 3.96
CA GLY A 108 15.52 7.73 3.34
C GLY A 108 14.94 8.90 4.14
N ASP A 109 15.14 10.11 3.62
CA ASP A 109 14.89 11.38 4.30
C ASP A 109 14.17 12.41 3.42
N ASP A 110 13.68 12.01 2.24
CA ASP A 110 13.02 12.95 1.35
C ASP A 110 11.76 13.54 1.96
N LYS A 111 11.54 14.83 1.73
CA LYS A 111 10.32 15.49 2.22
C LYS A 111 9.17 15.13 1.30
N GLN A 112 8.15 14.49 1.86
CA GLN A 112 6.94 14.10 1.14
C GLN A 112 5.72 14.75 1.79
N ALA A 113 4.81 15.27 0.95
CA ALA A 113 3.48 15.69 1.36
C ALA A 113 2.49 14.57 1.03
N ILE A 114 1.79 14.07 2.05
CA ILE A 114 0.87 12.93 1.92
C ILE A 114 -0.56 13.45 2.08
N LEU A 115 -1.40 13.19 1.07
CA LEU A 115 -2.83 13.48 1.11
C LEU A 115 -3.62 12.18 1.06
N LEU A 116 -4.34 11.88 2.14
CA LEU A 116 -5.21 10.72 2.23
C LEU A 116 -6.67 11.15 2.14
N LEU A 117 -7.37 10.66 1.12
CA LEU A 117 -8.81 10.87 0.96
C LEU A 117 -9.57 9.70 1.60
N ASP A 118 -10.12 9.93 2.78
CA ASP A 118 -10.87 8.93 3.53
C ASP A 118 -12.37 9.22 3.48
N THR A 119 -13.07 8.55 2.56
CA THR A 119 -14.51 8.71 2.37
C THR A 119 -15.34 7.96 3.40
N MET A 120 -14.76 7.02 4.14
CA MET A 120 -15.47 6.14 5.08
C MET A 120 -15.06 6.37 6.54
N ASN A 121 -14.19 7.36 6.79
CA ASN A 121 -13.70 7.74 8.11
C ASN A 121 -13.02 6.59 8.88
N VAL A 122 -12.34 5.70 8.15
CA VAL A 122 -11.66 4.51 8.71
C VAL A 122 -10.29 4.83 9.31
N PHE A 123 -9.67 5.95 8.94
CA PHE A 123 -8.34 6.37 9.40
C PHE A 123 -8.39 7.48 10.49
N ILE A 124 -9.57 7.75 11.05
CA ILE A 124 -9.75 8.78 12.12
C ILE A 124 -8.82 8.57 13.33
N THR A 125 -8.43 7.31 13.61
CA THR A 125 -7.56 6.99 14.74
C THR A 125 -6.07 7.10 14.42
N MET A 126 -5.68 7.36 13.17
CA MET A 126 -4.28 7.42 12.73
C MET A 126 -3.41 8.45 13.47
N PRO A 127 -3.93 9.60 13.96
CA PRO A 127 -3.13 10.53 14.76
C PRO A 127 -2.73 10.02 16.14
N PHE A 128 -3.40 8.99 16.67
CA PHE A 128 -3.14 8.47 18.02
C PHE A 128 -2.04 7.42 18.02
N ARG A 129 -1.24 7.41 19.09
CA ARG A 129 -0.22 6.40 19.35
C ARG A 129 -0.84 5.07 19.74
N LEU A 130 -0.09 3.99 19.57
CA LEU A 130 -0.52 2.66 19.98
C LEU A 130 -0.78 2.60 21.49
N SER A 131 0.08 3.25 22.29
CA SER A 131 -0.05 3.31 23.75
C SER A 131 -1.21 4.18 24.25
N GLU A 132 -1.73 5.09 23.42
CA GLU A 132 -2.88 5.94 23.76
C GLU A 132 -4.20 5.19 23.52
N VAL A 133 -4.24 4.31 22.53
CA VAL A 133 -5.45 3.58 22.13
C VAL A 133 -5.58 2.23 22.85
N TYR A 134 -4.48 1.54 23.09
CA TYR A 134 -4.49 0.17 23.61
C TYR A 134 -3.73 -0.01 24.92
N ALA A 135 -4.28 -0.85 25.81
CA ALA A 135 -3.59 -1.27 27.02
C ALA A 135 -2.28 -2.01 26.72
N ALA A 136 -1.28 -1.89 27.59
CA ALA A 136 0.07 -2.43 27.39
C ALA A 136 0.13 -3.95 27.18
N ASN A 137 -0.87 -4.71 27.64
CA ASN A 137 -0.97 -6.16 27.52
C ASN A 137 -1.92 -6.62 26.38
N SER A 138 -2.44 -5.68 25.59
CA SER A 138 -3.33 -5.95 24.45
C SER A 138 -2.65 -6.80 23.38
N VAL A 139 -3.46 -7.46 22.55
CA VAL A 139 -2.97 -8.26 21.42
C VAL A 139 -2.25 -7.38 20.40
N GLN A 140 -2.75 -6.16 20.18
CA GLN A 140 -2.20 -5.18 19.25
C GLN A 140 -0.78 -4.76 19.66
N VAL A 141 -0.56 -4.44 20.94
CA VAL A 141 0.77 -4.10 21.46
C VAL A 141 1.73 -5.28 21.38
N LYS A 142 1.26 -6.50 21.64
CA LYS A 142 2.09 -7.71 21.50
C LYS A 142 2.49 -7.97 20.05
N GLU A 143 1.57 -7.81 19.11
CA GLU A 143 1.86 -8.00 17.69
C GLU A 143 2.79 -6.91 17.16
N ALA A 144 2.58 -5.64 17.50
CA ALA A 144 3.50 -4.56 17.15
C ALA A 144 4.94 -4.87 17.62
N LYS A 145 5.10 -5.32 18.88
CA LYS A 145 6.40 -5.76 19.41
C LYS A 145 6.98 -6.95 18.65
N ARG A 146 6.17 -7.95 18.31
CA ARG A 146 6.60 -9.11 17.52
C ARG A 146 7.13 -8.70 16.14
N TRP A 147 6.53 -7.69 15.54
CA TRP A 147 6.99 -7.11 14.27
C TRP A 147 8.17 -6.14 14.42
N GLY A 148 8.57 -5.80 15.64
CA GLY A 148 9.61 -4.82 15.93
C GLY A 148 9.16 -3.37 15.66
N LEU A 149 7.86 -3.12 15.55
CA LEU A 149 7.32 -1.78 15.37
C LEU A 149 7.52 -0.93 16.63
N VAL A 150 7.83 0.34 16.42
CA VAL A 150 8.06 1.32 17.48
C VAL A 150 6.79 2.15 17.64
N ASP A 151 6.42 2.44 18.89
CA ASP A 151 5.32 3.35 19.17
C ASP A 151 5.72 4.79 18.78
N GLU A 152 5.02 5.35 17.82
CA GLU A 152 5.31 6.66 17.22
C GLU A 152 4.02 7.49 17.09
N ALA A 153 4.13 8.81 17.31
CA ALA A 153 3.10 9.73 16.86
C ALA A 153 3.42 10.17 15.44
N LEU A 154 2.47 9.93 14.53
CA LEU A 154 2.57 10.36 13.14
C LEU A 154 2.18 11.84 13.02
N ASN A 155 2.87 12.57 12.14
CA ASN A 155 2.55 13.97 11.85
C ASN A 155 1.32 14.03 10.91
N VAL A 156 0.12 13.89 11.48
CA VAL A 156 -1.13 13.82 10.74
C VAL A 156 -2.01 15.02 11.09
N MET A 157 -2.47 15.72 10.05
CA MET A 157 -3.51 16.74 10.17
C MET A 157 -4.81 16.20 9.60
N LEU A 158 -5.82 16.09 10.45
CA LEU A 158 -7.14 15.57 10.09
C LEU A 158 -8.09 16.73 9.78
N LEU A 159 -8.66 16.72 8.58
CA LEU A 159 -9.57 17.77 8.10
C LEU A 159 -10.95 17.18 7.84
N TYR A 160 -11.97 17.81 8.40
CA TYR A 160 -13.38 17.46 8.16
C TYR A 160 -14.12 18.63 7.51
N PRO A 161 -15.04 18.35 6.56
CA PRO A 161 -15.94 19.38 6.05
C PRO A 161 -16.78 19.98 7.18
N LYS A 162 -16.93 21.30 7.19
CA LYS A 162 -17.80 21.98 8.15
C LYS A 162 -19.26 21.60 7.88
N GLY A 163 -19.97 21.08 8.89
CA GLY A 163 -21.42 20.85 8.83
C GLY A 163 -21.88 19.40 8.70
N THR A 164 -21.02 18.42 8.99
CA THR A 164 -21.44 17.05 9.34
C THR A 164 -21.82 16.94 10.81
#